data_AF-A0A2K3NRU8-F1
#
_entry.id   AF-A0A2K3NRU8-F1
#
_cell.length_a   1.000
_cell.length_b   1.000
_cell.length_c   1.000
_cell.angle_alpha   90.00
_cell.angle_beta   90.00
_cell.angle_gamma   90.00
#
_symmetry.space_group_name_H-M   'P 1'
#
loop_
_entity.id
_entity.type
_entity.pdbx_description
1 polymer ?
#
loop_
_entity_poly.entity_id
_entity_poly.type
_entity_poly.pdbx_seq_one_letter_code
_entity_poly.pdbx_strand_id
1 'polypeptide(L)' 'ATFDCLMKTYGFLTPEFWKETRFSRSPFQEFTDLLAKQPGKTITLEEERVEA' A
#
# COMPACT_ATOMS: atom_id res chain seq x y z
N ALA A 1 12.98 -9.88 23.78
CA ALA A 1 13.68 -10.98 23.09
C ALA A 1 12.82 -11.62 22.00
N THR A 2 11.60 -12.08 22.30
CA THR A 2 10.74 -12.81 21.34
C THR A 2 10.32 -11.97 20.13
N PHE A 3 9.90 -10.72 20.33
CA PHE A 3 9.52 -9.83 19.21
C PHE A 3 10.67 -9.58 18.22
N ASP A 4 11.88 -9.32 18.75
CA ASP A 4 13.08 -9.11 17.93
C ASP A 4 13.46 -10.39 17.15
N CYS A 5 13.30 -11.56 17.76
CA CYS A 5 13.48 -12.84 17.07
C CYS A 5 12.48 -13.01 15.91
N LEU A 6 11.20 -12.66 16.12
CA LEU A 6 10.17 -12.72 15.09
C LEU A 6 10.41 -11.73 13.95
N MET A 7 10.86 -10.51 14.22
CA MET A 7 11.17 -9.54 13.15
C MET A 7 12.30 -10.05 12.23
N LYS A 8 13.30 -10.71 12.82
CA LYS A 8 14.45 -11.25 12.07
C LYS A 8 14.08 -12.41 11.14
N THR A 9 12.94 -13.08 11.33
CA THR A 9 12.50 -14.14 10.41
C THR A 9 12.17 -13.60 9.02
N TYR A 10 11.62 -12.38 8.92
CA TYR A 10 11.38 -11.70 7.64
C TYR A 10 12.65 -11.12 7.02
N GLY A 11 13.72 -10.93 7.81
CA GLY A 11 15.02 -10.44 7.34
C GLY A 11 15.98 -11.55 6.90
N PHE A 12 15.61 -12.82 7.05
CA PHE A 12 16.44 -13.95 6.65
C PHE A 12 16.18 -14.32 5.18
N LEU A 13 17.23 -14.28 4.36
CA LEU A 13 17.14 -14.59 2.93
C LEU A 13 17.32 -16.08 2.69
N THR A 14 16.20 -16.81 2.56
CA THR A 14 16.20 -18.21 2.16
C THR A 14 16.36 -18.36 0.63
N PRO A 15 16.76 -19.54 0.12
CA PRO A 15 16.93 -19.77 -1.32
C PRO A 15 15.69 -19.46 -2.16
N GLU A 16 14.49 -19.54 -1.59
CA GLU A 16 13.23 -19.19 -2.25
C GLU A 16 13.15 -17.70 -2.64
N PHE A 17 13.90 -16.84 -1.95
CA PHE A 17 13.92 -15.39 -2.17
C PHE A 17 15.08 -14.91 -3.05
N TRP A 18 15.86 -15.81 -3.65
CA TRP A 18 16.97 -15.43 -4.56
C TRP A 18 16.51 -14.91 -5.92
N LYS A 19 15.25 -15.18 -6.30
CA LYS A 19 14.68 -14.65 -7.52
C LYS A 19 14.56 -13.13 -7.42
N GLU A 20 14.87 -12.44 -8.52
CA GLU A 20 14.75 -10.99 -8.61
C GLU A 20 13.33 -10.50 -8.24
N THR A 21 13.27 -9.51 -7.35
CA THR A 21 12.02 -8.85 -6.95
C THR A 21 11.64 -7.79 -7.97
N ARG A 22 10.45 -7.90 -8.57
CA ARG A 22 9.90 -6.85 -9.43
C ARG A 22 9.18 -5.82 -8.57
N PHE A 23 9.77 -4.64 -8.43
CA PHE A 23 9.13 -3.54 -7.73
C PHE A 23 7.98 -2.96 -8.57
N SER A 24 6.77 -2.97 -8.02
CA SER A 24 5.64 -2.22 -8.54
C SER A 24 5.62 -0.81 -7.93
N ARG A 25 4.77 0.07 -8.47
CA ARG A 25 4.52 1.38 -7.85
C ARG A 25 4.00 1.17 -6.42
N SER A 26 4.37 2.08 -5.52
CA SER A 26 3.87 2.03 -4.15
C SER A 26 2.38 2.38 -4.12
N PRO A 27 1.59 1.84 -3.20
CA PRO A 27 0.17 2.20 -3.07
C PRO A 27 -0.03 3.71 -2.91
N PHE A 28 0.88 4.39 -2.20
CA PHE A 28 0.84 5.85 -2.06
C PHE A 28 0.96 6.58 -3.39
N GLN A 29 1.77 6.06 -4.31
CA GLN A 29 1.93 6.62 -5.64
C GLN A 29 0.76 6.27 -6.56
N GLU A 30 0.16 5.08 -6.43
CA GLU A 30 -1.00 4.67 -7.23
C GLU A 30 -2.29 5.39 -6.83
N PHE A 31 -2.47 5.65 -5.52
CA PHE A 31 -3.64 6.32 -4.98
C PHE A 31 -3.37 7.79 -4.65
N THR A 32 -2.33 8.39 -5.25
CA THR A 32 -1.97 9.80 -5.00
C THR A 32 -3.15 10.75 -5.26
N ASP A 33 -3.94 10.49 -6.29
CA ASP A 33 -5.11 11.32 -6.64
C ASP A 33 -6.23 11.21 -5.60
N LEU A 34 -6.35 10.05 -4.94
CA LEU A 34 -7.31 9.83 -3.86
C LEU A 34 -6.81 10.44 -2.54
N LEU A 35 -5.53 10.28 -2.23
CA LEU A 35 -4.90 10.78 -1.00
C LEU A 35 -4.72 12.31 -1.00
N ALA A 36 -4.52 12.91 -2.17
CA ALA A 36 -4.41 14.37 -2.31
C ALA A 36 -5.76 15.07 -2.08
N LYS A 37 -6.89 14.34 -2.21
CA LYS A 37 -8.21 14.88 -1.97
C LYS A 37 -8.50 14.91 -0.47
N GLN A 38 -9.05 16.03 -0.02
CA GLN A 38 -9.45 16.22 1.37
C GLN A 38 -10.51 15.16 1.71
N PRO A 39 -10.40 14.43 2.84
CA PRO A 39 -11.25 13.28 3.16
C PRO A 39 -12.75 13.60 3.25
N GLY A 40 -13.14 14.88 3.26
CA GLY A 40 -14.54 15.33 3.31
C GLY A 40 -15.16 15.79 1.98
N LYS A 41 -14.43 15.84 0.86
CA LYS A 41 -14.99 16.34 -0.42
C LYS A 41 -15.25 15.25 -1.46
N THR A 42 -14.65 14.08 -1.32
CA THR A 42 -14.75 12.99 -2.32
C THR A 42 -15.96 12.11 -2.14
N ILE A 43 -16.32 11.80 -0.90
CA ILE A 43 -17.46 10.92 -0.60
C ILE A 43 -18.75 11.49 -1.19
N THR A 44 -18.96 12.81 -1.07
CA THR A 44 -20.15 13.50 -1.55
C THR A 44 -20.20 13.70 -3.07
N LEU A 45 -19.05 13.88 -3.74
CA LEU A 45 -19.01 14.14 -5.19
C LEU A 45 -19.13 12.87 -6.04
N GLU A 46 -18.69 11.72 -5.53
CA GLU A 46 -18.92 10.43 -6.21
C GLU A 46 -20.37 9.96 -6.08
N GLU A 47 -21.02 10.23 -4.93
CA GLU A 47 -22.46 10.03 -4.77
C GLU A 47 -23.26 10.95 -5.72
N GLU A 48 -22.93 12.24 -5.82
CA GLU A 48 -23.60 13.18 -6.73
C GLU A 48 -23.45 12.83 -8.23
N ARG A 49 -22.34 12.21 -8.64
CA ARG A 49 -22.11 11.84 -10.05
C ARG A 49 -22.77 10.52 -10.45
N VAL A 50 -23.09 9.65 -9.50
CA VAL A 50 -23.81 8.39 -9.75
C VAL A 50 -25.32 8.63 -9.83
N GLU A 51 -25.82 9.72 -9.23
CA GLU A 51 -27.25 10.05 -9.17
C GLU A 51 -27.75 10.99 -10.28
N ALA A 52 -26.89 11.42 -11.21
CA ALA A 52 -27.19 12.35 -12.32
C ALA A 52 -27.21 11.69 -13.71
#